data_AF-A0A510KM55-F1
#
_entry.id   AF-A0A510KM55-F1
#
_cell.length_a   1.000
_cell.length_b   1.000
_cell.length_c   1.000
_cell.angle_alpha   90.00
_cell.angle_beta   90.00
_cell.angle_gamma   90.00
#
_symmetry.space_group_name_H-M   'P 1'
#
loop_
_entity.id
_entity.type
_entity.pdbx_description
1 polymer ?
#
loop_
_entity_poly.entity_id
_entity_poly.type
_entity_poly.pdbx_seq_one_letter_code
_entity_poly.pdbx_strand_id
1 'polypeptide(L)'
;MKLKNFFFCYFFLLISIISFGQNKKSDEIILIDDGVILDLKGTFKINWDKSDPDVPCSAIEYGEMLFYPDNKDIVNEKAIVLKPRDFDYHNWDETRNAEKEFADMEKAKVEILKKTFPEEVKKMEKIQKGELQSPVRVKIKKVTPYTECDFTTVYAQVIELKKIEGAKPKITKLKVKKSDESDDFDEPHLDEVGYLQEYEVKTKDEYVNMREKPTTDSKIVLKLKNDETVKYIMSDGNWYYVYKVVYPSKNNKDSKIREFRGFVHKSQLRKINY
;
A
#
# COMPACT_ATOMS: atom_id res chain seq x y z
N MET A 1 -24.04 40.24 50.69
CA MET A 1 -23.33 38.97 50.41
C MET A 1 -24.01 38.29 49.24
N LYS A 2 -23.25 37.67 48.33
CA LYS A 2 -23.69 36.83 47.19
C LYS A 2 -24.23 37.53 45.93
N LEU A 3 -23.31 38.00 45.08
CA LEU A 3 -23.52 37.99 43.62
C LEU A 3 -22.16 37.87 42.89
N LYS A 4 -21.36 36.91 43.34
CA LYS A 4 -20.21 36.38 42.60
C LYS A 4 -20.34 34.87 42.73
N ASN A 5 -20.84 34.21 41.70
CA ASN A 5 -20.63 32.78 41.42
C ASN A 5 -21.42 32.26 40.21
N PHE A 6 -22.37 33.01 39.64
CA PHE A 6 -23.10 32.53 38.46
C PHE A 6 -22.35 32.69 37.13
N PHE A 7 -21.43 33.66 37.02
CA PHE A 7 -20.68 33.88 35.78
C PHE A 7 -19.53 32.87 35.56
N PHE A 8 -19.05 32.22 36.62
CA PHE A 8 -17.92 31.30 36.53
C PHE A 8 -18.34 29.88 36.09
N CYS A 9 -19.57 29.47 36.36
CA CYS A 9 -20.10 28.18 35.93
C CYS A 9 -20.50 28.16 34.44
N TYR A 10 -20.92 29.29 33.87
CA TYR A 10 -21.31 29.36 32.47
C TYR A 10 -20.09 29.33 31.51
N PHE A 11 -18.95 29.85 31.95
CA PHE A 11 -17.72 29.84 31.15
C PHE A 11 -17.11 28.42 31.05
N PHE A 12 -17.25 27.59 32.10
CA PHE A 12 -16.82 26.19 32.05
C PHE A 12 -17.77 25.28 31.26
N LEU A 13 -19.05 25.60 31.18
CA LEU A 13 -20.02 24.87 30.34
C LEU A 13 -19.89 25.19 28.84
N LEU A 14 -19.30 26.33 28.48
CA LEU A 14 -19.00 26.69 27.08
C LEU A 14 -17.70 26.08 26.55
N ILE A 15 -16.79 25.64 27.43
CA ILE A 15 -15.54 24.96 27.03
C ILE A 15 -15.79 23.45 26.81
N SER A 16 -16.89 22.88 27.31
CA SER A 16 -17.27 21.47 27.05
C SER A 16 -17.93 21.20 25.69
N ILE A 17 -18.10 22.22 24.84
CA ILE A 17 -18.54 22.06 23.43
C ILE A 17 -17.39 22.37 22.45
N ILE A 18 -16.14 22.36 22.94
CA ILE A 18 -15.05 21.92 22.06
C ILE A 18 -15.25 20.42 21.93
N SER A 19 -16.20 20.05 21.06
CA SER A 19 -16.28 18.74 20.46
C SER A 19 -14.86 18.32 20.19
N PHE A 20 -14.40 17.28 20.88
CA PHE A 20 -13.22 16.53 20.54
C PHE A 20 -13.13 16.56 19.02
N GLY A 21 -12.18 17.34 18.50
CA GLY A 21 -11.91 17.33 17.08
C GLY A 21 -11.63 15.87 16.79
N GLN A 22 -12.58 15.19 16.15
CA GLN A 22 -12.29 13.93 15.52
C GLN A 22 -11.08 14.26 14.67
N ASN A 23 -9.93 13.72 15.08
CA ASN A 23 -8.69 13.80 14.34
C ASN A 23 -9.10 13.38 12.94
N LYS A 24 -9.26 14.33 12.00
CA LYS A 24 -9.69 14.01 10.65
C LYS A 24 -8.61 13.07 10.15
N LYS A 25 -8.92 11.78 10.07
CA LYS A 25 -7.99 10.80 9.51
C LYS A 25 -7.55 11.40 8.17
N SER A 26 -6.26 11.66 8.02
CA SER A 26 -5.69 12.19 6.78
C SER A 26 -5.87 11.24 5.61
N ASP A 27 -6.22 9.98 5.93
CA ASP A 27 -6.46 8.90 5.00
C ASP A 27 -7.95 8.55 4.95
N GLU A 28 -8.43 8.32 3.73
CA GLU A 28 -9.84 8.03 3.46
C GLU A 28 -9.97 6.65 2.79
N ILE A 29 -10.93 5.86 3.26
CA ILE A 29 -11.34 4.62 2.61
C ILE A 29 -12.55 4.93 1.75
N ILE A 30 -12.40 4.77 0.44
CA ILE A 30 -13.47 4.98 -0.53
C ILE A 30 -13.95 3.60 -0.96
N LEU A 31 -15.16 3.25 -0.54
CA LEU A 31 -15.83 2.01 -0.94
C LEU A 31 -16.48 2.21 -2.32
N ILE A 32 -16.12 1.38 -3.28
CA ILE A 32 -16.65 1.39 -4.65
C ILE A 32 -17.21 0.01 -5.01
N ASP A 33 -18.00 -0.06 -6.08
CA ASP A 33 -18.67 -1.31 -6.49
C ASP A 33 -17.68 -2.39 -6.94
N ASP A 34 -16.46 -2.03 -7.37
CA ASP A 34 -15.37 -2.94 -7.75
C ASP A 34 -14.28 -3.09 -6.68
N GLY A 35 -14.53 -2.65 -5.44
CA GLY A 35 -13.66 -2.90 -4.30
C GLY A 35 -13.40 -1.68 -3.41
N VAL A 36 -12.14 -1.51 -3.00
CA VAL A 36 -11.73 -0.46 -2.06
C VAL A 36 -10.61 0.38 -2.68
N ILE A 37 -10.81 1.69 -2.72
CA ILE A 37 -9.76 2.67 -2.98
C ILE A 37 -9.30 3.23 -1.63
N LEU A 38 -7.99 3.27 -1.45
CA LEU A 38 -7.35 3.96 -0.34
C LEU A 38 -6.77 5.27 -0.85
N ASP A 39 -7.21 6.38 -0.27
CA ASP A 39 -6.66 7.72 -0.53
C ASP A 39 -5.77 8.11 0.64
N LEU A 40 -4.46 7.96 0.44
CA LEU A 40 -3.45 7.93 1.48
C LEU A 40 -2.48 9.09 1.34
N LYS A 41 -2.10 9.66 2.48
CA LYS A 41 -0.95 10.58 2.56
C LYS A 41 0.29 9.79 2.96
N GLY A 42 1.44 10.13 2.37
CA GLY A 42 2.69 9.47 2.73
C GLY A 42 3.91 10.02 1.98
N THR A 43 5.00 9.27 2.08
CA THR A 43 6.25 9.57 1.40
C THR A 43 6.41 8.67 0.19
N PHE A 44 6.54 9.28 -0.99
CA PHE A 44 6.95 8.61 -2.22
C PHE A 44 8.48 8.57 -2.31
N LYS A 45 9.03 7.44 -2.73
CA LYS A 45 10.44 7.27 -3.07
C LYS A 45 10.60 6.52 -4.39
N ILE A 46 11.61 6.91 -5.15
CA ILE A 46 12.04 6.18 -6.34
C ILE A 46 13.53 6.42 -6.59
N ASN A 47 14.27 5.36 -6.90
CA ASN A 47 15.68 5.39 -7.28
C ASN A 47 15.84 5.25 -8.80
N TRP A 48 17.03 5.53 -9.31
CA TRP A 48 17.41 5.22 -10.69
C TRP A 48 18.92 5.04 -10.80
N ASP A 49 19.32 4.27 -11.79
CA ASP A 49 20.70 4.18 -12.27
C ASP A 49 20.76 4.16 -13.79
N LYS A 50 21.64 5.00 -14.34
CA LYS A 50 21.95 5.05 -15.77
C LYS A 50 23.39 4.62 -16.05
N SER A 51 24.11 4.17 -15.02
CA SER A 51 25.46 3.62 -15.16
C SER A 51 25.48 2.12 -15.44
N ASP A 52 24.34 1.46 -15.28
CA ASP A 52 24.19 0.05 -15.56
C ASP A 52 24.32 -0.22 -17.08
N PRO A 53 25.37 -0.96 -17.50
CA PRO A 53 25.66 -1.21 -18.92
C PRO A 53 24.69 -2.19 -19.58
N ASP A 54 23.95 -2.98 -18.79
CA ASP A 54 22.93 -3.91 -19.30
C ASP A 54 21.61 -3.19 -19.62
N VAL A 55 21.50 -1.91 -19.22
CA VAL A 55 20.35 -1.06 -19.50
C VAL A 55 20.51 -0.38 -20.88
N PRO A 56 19.60 -0.59 -21.84
CA PRO A 56 19.69 0.04 -23.15
C PRO A 56 19.68 1.57 -22.98
N CYS A 57 20.54 2.28 -23.74
CA CYS A 57 20.76 3.73 -23.64
C CYS A 57 19.50 4.61 -23.76
N SER A 58 18.37 4.04 -24.17
CA SER A 58 17.05 4.68 -24.30
C SER A 58 16.12 4.47 -23.10
N ALA A 59 16.40 3.52 -22.22
CA ALA A 59 15.61 3.25 -21.02
C ALA A 59 16.14 4.07 -19.83
N ILE A 60 15.23 4.76 -19.14
CA ILE A 60 15.51 5.26 -17.80
C ILE A 60 14.92 4.21 -16.87
N GLU A 61 15.73 3.24 -16.44
CA GLU A 61 15.29 2.28 -15.42
C GLU A 61 15.24 2.99 -14.07
N TYR A 62 14.12 3.68 -13.87
CA TYR A 62 13.68 4.03 -12.54
C TYR A 62 13.39 2.71 -11.82
N GLY A 63 13.85 2.55 -10.59
CA GLY A 63 13.50 1.36 -9.81
C GLY A 63 12.03 1.35 -9.39
N GLU A 64 11.73 0.62 -8.34
CA GLU A 64 10.35 0.51 -7.86
C GLU A 64 9.82 1.86 -7.33
N MET A 65 8.56 2.15 -7.65
CA MET A 65 7.84 3.26 -7.06
C MET A 65 7.40 2.85 -5.65
N LEU A 66 8.10 3.32 -4.62
CA LEU A 66 7.78 2.99 -3.23
C LEU A 66 6.94 4.08 -2.60
N PHE A 67 5.95 3.66 -1.82
CA PHE A 67 5.13 4.55 -1.03
C PHE A 67 5.08 4.11 0.43
N TYR A 68 5.40 5.03 1.33
CA TYR A 68 5.39 4.81 2.76
C TYR A 68 4.20 5.60 3.33
N PRO A 69 3.08 4.95 3.70
CA PRO A 69 1.94 5.63 4.29
C PRO A 69 2.34 6.35 5.59
N ASP A 70 1.82 7.56 5.82
CA ASP A 70 2.02 8.26 7.09
C ASP A 70 1.34 7.49 8.25
N ASN A 71 0.21 6.83 7.95
CA ASN A 71 -0.49 5.97 8.89
C ASN A 71 0.12 4.58 8.96
N LYS A 72 0.82 4.34 10.06
CA LYS A 72 1.53 3.11 10.41
C LYS A 72 0.63 1.87 10.54
N ASP A 73 -0.68 2.05 10.77
CA ASP A 73 -1.64 0.95 10.78
C ASP A 73 -1.88 0.38 9.37
N ILE A 74 -1.51 1.09 8.31
CA ILE A 74 -1.66 0.57 6.94
C ILE A 74 -0.47 -0.35 6.67
N VAL A 75 -0.79 -1.60 6.36
CA VAL A 75 0.12 -2.69 6.05
C VAL A 75 1.27 -2.86 7.05
N ASN A 76 1.03 -2.48 8.29
CA ASN A 76 1.99 -2.53 9.41
C ASN A 76 3.35 -1.91 9.08
N GLU A 77 3.34 -0.63 8.72
CA GLU A 77 4.55 0.15 8.46
C GLU A 77 5.36 -0.28 7.23
N LYS A 78 4.89 -1.29 6.47
CA LYS A 78 5.53 -1.70 5.23
C LYS A 78 5.38 -0.64 4.14
N ALA A 79 6.41 -0.54 3.31
CA ALA A 79 6.31 0.15 2.04
C ALA A 79 5.31 -0.56 1.12
N ILE A 80 4.56 0.23 0.36
CA ILE A 80 3.70 -0.24 -0.71
C ILE A 80 4.43 0.00 -2.03
N VAL A 81 4.67 -1.06 -2.78
CA VAL A 81 5.18 -1.00 -4.15
C VAL A 81 4.02 -0.64 -5.07
N LEU A 82 4.13 0.54 -5.66
CA LEU A 82 3.14 1.12 -6.55
C LEU A 82 3.30 0.58 -7.97
N LYS A 83 2.25 -0.08 -8.48
CA LYS A 83 2.18 -0.57 -9.86
C LYS A 83 1.35 0.39 -10.72
N PRO A 84 1.89 0.95 -11.83
CA PRO A 84 1.16 1.88 -12.70
C PRO A 84 -0.08 1.29 -13.38
N ARG A 85 -0.10 -0.03 -13.59
CA ARG A 85 -1.18 -0.76 -14.27
C ARG A 85 -1.65 -1.93 -13.41
N ASP A 86 -2.75 -2.56 -13.85
CA ASP A 86 -3.25 -3.77 -13.20
C ASP A 86 -2.24 -4.93 -13.34
N PHE A 87 -2.19 -5.77 -12.32
CA PHE A 87 -1.19 -6.83 -12.18
C PHE A 87 -1.83 -8.08 -11.53
N ASP A 88 -1.36 -9.27 -11.86
CA ASP A 88 -1.76 -10.52 -11.21
C ASP A 88 -0.51 -11.38 -11.02
N TYR A 89 -0.09 -11.57 -9.76
CA TYR A 89 1.11 -12.34 -9.42
C TYR A 89 0.86 -13.83 -9.40
N HIS A 90 -0.39 -14.24 -9.13
CA HIS A 90 -0.70 -15.64 -8.91
C HIS A 90 -1.16 -16.33 -10.21
N ASN A 91 -1.73 -15.59 -11.15
CA ASN A 91 -2.16 -16.11 -12.44
C ASN A 91 -1.34 -15.49 -13.57
N TRP A 92 -0.04 -15.78 -13.57
CA TRP A 92 0.81 -15.44 -14.71
C TRP A 92 0.27 -16.12 -15.97
N ASP A 93 0.13 -15.37 -17.05
CA ASP A 93 -0.28 -15.90 -18.34
C ASP A 93 0.97 -16.03 -19.22
N GLU A 94 1.37 -17.28 -19.46
CA GLU A 94 2.56 -17.65 -20.24
C GLU A 94 2.53 -17.14 -21.69
N THR A 95 1.35 -16.77 -22.20
CA THR A 95 1.22 -16.18 -23.54
C THR A 95 1.57 -14.69 -23.58
N ARG A 96 1.73 -14.05 -22.41
CA ARG A 96 2.10 -12.64 -22.31
C ARG A 96 3.56 -12.46 -22.74
N ASN A 97 3.80 -11.47 -23.59
CA ASN A 97 5.14 -11.04 -23.93
C ASN A 97 5.71 -10.22 -22.76
N ALA A 98 6.52 -10.86 -21.92
CA ALA A 98 7.10 -10.27 -20.71
C ALA A 98 7.88 -8.98 -20.98
N GLU A 99 8.66 -8.92 -22.06
CA GLU A 99 9.42 -7.73 -22.46
C GLU A 99 8.48 -6.55 -22.78
N LYS A 100 7.39 -6.83 -23.51
CA LYS A 100 6.39 -5.82 -23.83
C LYS A 100 5.69 -5.31 -22.57
N GLU A 101 5.35 -6.20 -21.65
CA GLU A 101 4.71 -5.83 -20.38
C GLU A 101 5.60 -4.94 -19.53
N PHE A 102 6.88 -5.32 -19.43
CA PHE A 102 7.89 -4.55 -18.74
C PHE A 102 8.02 -3.15 -19.35
N ALA A 103 8.20 -3.06 -20.68
CA ALA A 103 8.29 -1.78 -21.38
C ALA A 103 7.04 -0.90 -21.19
N ASP A 104 5.87 -1.52 -21.17
CA ASP A 104 4.60 -0.85 -20.93
C ASP A 104 4.46 -0.29 -19.50
N MET A 105 4.95 -1.05 -18.52
CA MET A 105 5.00 -0.65 -17.11
C MET A 105 6.02 0.48 -16.89
N GLU A 106 7.21 0.38 -17.47
CA GLU A 106 8.23 1.43 -17.45
C GLU A 106 7.70 2.72 -18.06
N LYS A 107 7.08 2.64 -19.25
CA LYS A 107 6.47 3.79 -19.91
C LYS A 107 5.41 4.46 -19.03
N ALA A 108 4.51 3.69 -18.43
CA ALA A 108 3.47 4.21 -17.56
C ALA A 108 4.04 4.86 -16.29
N LYS A 109 5.09 4.28 -15.70
CA LYS A 109 5.83 4.87 -14.58
C LYS A 109 6.44 6.23 -14.96
N VAL A 110 7.12 6.31 -16.11
CA VAL A 110 7.69 7.58 -16.62
C VAL A 110 6.61 8.64 -16.84
N GLU A 111 5.45 8.26 -17.39
CA GLU A 111 4.32 9.18 -17.59
C GLU A 111 3.79 9.73 -16.26
N ILE A 112 3.62 8.87 -15.25
CA ILE A 112 3.21 9.28 -13.89
C ILE A 112 4.24 10.25 -13.29
N LEU A 113 5.54 9.95 -13.39
CA LEU A 113 6.61 10.80 -12.88
C LEU A 113 6.64 12.17 -13.57
N LYS A 114 6.57 12.21 -14.91
CA LYS A 114 6.56 13.47 -15.68
C LYS A 114 5.34 14.32 -15.36
N LYS A 115 4.17 13.70 -15.14
CA LYS A 115 2.94 14.39 -14.76
C LYS A 115 3.03 14.96 -13.33
N THR A 116 3.60 14.21 -12.40
CA THR A 116 3.61 14.55 -10.97
C THR A 116 4.77 15.46 -10.58
N PHE A 117 5.93 15.25 -11.21
CA PHE A 117 7.22 15.85 -10.87
C PHE A 117 7.98 16.35 -12.12
N PRO A 118 7.37 17.18 -12.98
CA PRO A 118 7.97 17.56 -14.27
C PRO A 118 9.33 18.24 -14.13
N GLU A 119 9.52 19.09 -13.12
CA GLU A 119 10.78 19.81 -12.91
C GLU A 119 11.85 18.94 -12.26
N GLU A 120 11.45 18.03 -11.37
CA GLU A 120 12.36 17.07 -10.78
C GLU A 120 12.85 16.05 -11.81
N VAL A 121 11.99 15.55 -12.71
CA VAL A 121 12.39 14.63 -13.78
C VAL A 121 13.49 15.25 -14.66
N LYS A 122 13.36 16.53 -15.04
CA LYS A 122 14.42 17.25 -15.79
C LYS A 122 15.75 17.31 -15.03
N LYS A 123 15.73 17.35 -13.70
CA LYS A 123 16.93 17.32 -12.85
C LYS A 123 17.49 15.91 -12.73
N MET A 124 16.62 14.91 -12.54
CA MET A 124 16.97 13.49 -12.50
C MET A 124 17.66 13.06 -13.80
N GLU A 125 17.21 13.57 -14.95
CA GLU A 125 17.81 13.28 -16.25
C GLU A 125 19.31 13.61 -16.33
N LYS A 126 19.77 14.62 -15.57
CA LYS A 126 21.16 15.10 -15.51
C LYS A 126 22.01 14.36 -14.47
N ILE A 127 21.41 13.48 -13.67
CA ILE A 127 22.06 12.74 -12.60
C ILE A 127 22.11 11.27 -13.03
N GLN A 128 23.31 10.70 -13.05
CA GLN A 128 23.50 9.32 -13.50
C GLN A 128 22.86 8.30 -12.56
N LYS A 129 23.05 8.46 -11.24
CA LYS A 129 22.47 7.60 -10.21
C LYS A 129 21.92 8.46 -9.08
N GLY A 130 20.70 8.18 -8.61
CA GLY A 130 20.07 9.01 -7.59
C GLY A 130 18.78 8.44 -7.00
N GLU A 131 18.24 9.19 -6.05
CA GLU A 131 16.95 8.95 -5.41
C GLU A 131 16.12 10.23 -5.39
N LEU A 132 14.82 10.12 -5.63
CA LEU A 132 13.81 11.15 -5.44
C LEU A 132 12.92 10.75 -4.27
N GLN A 133 12.75 11.66 -3.32
CA GLN A 133 11.82 11.51 -2.20
C GLN A 133 10.88 12.72 -2.14
N SER A 134 9.58 12.50 -1.99
CA SER A 134 8.60 13.58 -1.82
C SER A 134 7.41 13.16 -0.97
N PRO A 135 6.90 14.04 -0.09
CA PRO A 135 5.55 13.91 0.42
C PRO A 135 4.53 13.96 -0.73
N VAL A 136 3.60 13.02 -0.76
CA VAL A 136 2.56 12.90 -1.79
C VAL A 136 1.23 12.49 -1.17
N ARG A 137 0.17 12.66 -1.94
CA ARG A 137 -1.09 11.93 -1.77
C ARG A 137 -1.23 10.93 -2.90
N VAL A 138 -1.62 9.69 -2.57
CA VAL A 138 -1.80 8.61 -3.53
C VAL A 138 -3.17 7.98 -3.37
N LYS A 139 -3.87 7.74 -4.48
CA LYS A 139 -5.03 6.86 -4.53
C LYS A 139 -4.58 5.52 -5.08
N ILE A 140 -4.78 4.46 -4.30
CA ILE A 140 -4.42 3.10 -4.67
C ILE A 140 -5.63 2.17 -4.57
N LYS A 141 -5.61 1.09 -5.37
CA LYS A 141 -6.54 -0.04 -5.25
C LYS A 141 -5.81 -1.36 -5.34
N LYS A 142 -6.53 -2.46 -5.08
CA LYS A 142 -6.00 -3.84 -5.18
C LYS A 142 -4.71 -4.02 -4.36
N VAL A 143 -4.76 -3.68 -3.07
CA VAL A 143 -3.62 -3.91 -2.16
C VAL A 143 -3.39 -5.42 -2.02
N THR A 144 -2.22 -5.89 -2.40
CA THR A 144 -1.87 -7.31 -2.58
C THR A 144 -0.58 -7.63 -1.82
N PRO A 145 -0.69 -8.20 -0.62
CA PRO A 145 0.45 -8.81 0.05
C PRO A 145 0.88 -10.08 -0.68
N TYR A 146 2.11 -10.11 -1.17
CA TYR A 146 2.75 -11.27 -1.78
C TYR A 146 3.93 -11.69 -0.90
N THR A 147 3.95 -12.96 -0.51
CA THR A 147 5.01 -13.50 0.36
C THR A 147 5.83 -14.47 -0.45
N GLU A 148 7.13 -14.23 -0.48
CA GLU A 148 8.12 -15.08 -1.11
C GLU A 148 9.21 -15.34 -0.07
N CYS A 149 9.60 -16.61 0.09
CA CYS A 149 10.51 -17.05 1.14
C CYS A 149 10.09 -16.55 2.55
N ASP A 150 10.85 -15.61 3.10
CA ASP A 150 10.76 -15.08 4.47
C ASP A 150 10.33 -13.61 4.55
N PHE A 151 9.98 -12.97 3.43
CA PHE A 151 9.50 -11.59 3.43
C PHE A 151 8.15 -11.44 2.71
N THR A 152 7.45 -10.35 3.02
CA THR A 152 6.18 -9.99 2.38
C THR A 152 6.29 -8.61 1.76
N THR A 153 6.15 -8.56 0.43
CA THR A 153 6.03 -7.32 -0.34
C THR A 153 4.57 -6.97 -0.52
N VAL A 154 4.23 -5.69 -0.36
CA VAL A 154 2.86 -5.20 -0.53
C VAL A 154 2.77 -4.41 -1.82
N TYR A 155 2.00 -4.91 -2.77
CA TYR A 155 1.77 -4.23 -4.05
C TYR A 155 0.43 -3.50 -4.04
N ALA A 156 0.31 -2.41 -4.79
CA ALA A 156 -0.99 -1.79 -5.05
C ALA A 156 -0.99 -1.08 -6.40
N GLN A 157 -2.14 -1.07 -7.07
CA GLN A 157 -2.31 -0.34 -8.32
C GLN A 157 -2.48 1.15 -8.01
N VAL A 158 -1.68 2.00 -8.65
CA VAL A 158 -1.85 3.45 -8.57
C VAL A 158 -2.98 3.90 -9.48
N ILE A 159 -3.92 4.63 -8.90
CA ILE A 159 -4.98 5.33 -9.63
C ILE A 159 -4.61 6.79 -9.81
N GLU A 160 -4.03 7.40 -8.78
CA GLU A 160 -3.61 8.79 -8.81
C GLU A 160 -2.41 9.01 -7.90
N LEU A 161 -1.44 9.79 -8.35
CA LEU A 161 -0.31 10.26 -7.56
C LEU A 161 -0.26 11.79 -7.67
N LYS A 162 -0.28 12.48 -6.53
CA LYS A 162 -0.29 13.94 -6.46
C LYS A 162 0.76 14.45 -5.49
N LYS A 163 1.52 15.44 -5.93
CA LYS A 163 2.38 16.23 -5.04
C LYS A 163 1.51 17.02 -4.07
N ILE A 164 1.89 17.05 -2.79
CA ILE A 164 1.22 17.89 -1.80
C ILE A 164 1.65 19.34 -2.04
N GLU A 165 0.71 20.29 -1.97
CA GLU A 165 1.01 21.71 -2.12
C GLU A 165 2.08 22.17 -1.11
N GLY A 166 3.07 22.93 -1.59
CA GLY A 166 4.20 23.36 -0.76
C GLY A 166 5.23 22.27 -0.44
N ALA A 167 4.99 21.00 -0.82
CA ALA A 167 5.99 19.95 -0.66
C ALA A 167 7.23 20.26 -1.51
N LYS A 168 8.41 20.05 -0.91
CA LYS A 168 9.72 20.22 -1.56
C LYS A 168 10.32 18.83 -1.80
N PRO A 169 10.22 18.29 -3.02
CA PRO A 169 10.87 17.03 -3.35
C PRO A 169 12.37 17.15 -3.18
N LYS A 170 12.96 16.10 -2.63
CA LYS A 170 14.40 15.99 -2.43
C LYS A 170 14.96 15.04 -3.47
N ILE A 171 15.95 15.52 -4.21
CA ILE A 171 16.76 14.68 -5.10
C ILE A 171 18.12 14.51 -4.44
N THR A 172 18.54 13.26 -4.26
CA THR A 172 19.84 12.89 -3.72
C THR A 172 20.66 12.21 -4.82
N LYS A 173 21.84 12.75 -5.14
CA LYS A 173 22.79 12.09 -6.03
C LYS A 173 23.53 11.00 -5.26
N LEU A 174 23.56 9.79 -5.81
CA LEU A 174 24.28 8.65 -5.24
C LEU A 174 25.63 8.45 -5.94
N LYS A 175 26.57 7.77 -5.28
CA LYS A 175 27.88 7.44 -5.86
C LYS A 175 27.72 6.25 -6.81
N VAL A 176 28.33 6.34 -7.99
CA VAL A 176 28.49 5.22 -8.92
C VAL A 176 29.71 4.42 -8.44
N LYS A 177 29.51 3.18 -7.98
CA LYS A 177 30.63 2.26 -7.71
C LYS A 177 31.19 1.73 -9.04
N LYS A 178 32.47 1.35 -9.06
CA LYS A 178 33.08 0.72 -10.25
C LYS A 178 32.62 -0.73 -10.37
N SER A 179 32.52 -1.23 -11.60
CA SER A 179 31.94 -2.51 -12.04
C SER A 179 32.37 -3.77 -11.29
N ASP A 180 33.49 -3.74 -10.59
CA ASP A 180 34.07 -4.93 -9.94
C ASP A 180 33.48 -5.16 -8.54
N GLU A 181 32.65 -4.22 -8.07
CA GLU A 181 31.77 -4.34 -6.90
C GLU A 181 30.33 -4.22 -7.39
N SER A 182 29.84 -5.23 -8.12
CA SER A 182 28.41 -5.38 -8.38
C SER A 182 27.72 -5.72 -7.05
N ASP A 183 27.55 -4.72 -6.19
CA ASP A 183 26.37 -4.73 -5.34
C ASP A 183 25.22 -4.56 -6.32
N ASP A 184 24.59 -5.69 -6.68
CA ASP A 184 23.17 -5.71 -7.05
C ASP A 184 22.53 -4.68 -6.16
N PHE A 185 21.97 -3.61 -6.76
CA PHE A 185 21.39 -2.50 -6.03
C PHE A 185 20.78 -3.04 -4.76
N ASP A 186 21.28 -2.62 -3.59
CA ASP A 186 20.69 -2.98 -2.31
C ASP A 186 19.19 -2.71 -2.47
N GLU A 187 18.43 -3.78 -2.78
CA GLU A 187 16.99 -3.73 -2.93
C GLU A 187 16.56 -3.09 -1.63
N PRO A 188 15.90 -1.94 -1.69
CA PRO A 188 15.88 -0.96 -0.61
C PRO A 188 15.50 -1.66 0.69
N HIS A 189 16.49 -2.08 1.51
CA HIS A 189 16.39 -3.23 2.42
C HIS A 189 14.93 -3.56 2.77
N LEU A 190 14.25 -4.30 1.89
CA LEU A 190 12.88 -4.77 2.18
C LEU A 190 12.94 -5.74 3.39
N ASP A 191 14.16 -6.20 3.65
CA ASP A 191 14.74 -7.02 4.70
C ASP A 191 14.51 -6.53 6.13
N GLU A 192 14.09 -5.27 6.36
CA GLU A 192 13.83 -4.78 7.74
C GLU A 192 12.40 -4.98 8.26
N VAL A 193 11.53 -5.68 7.51
CA VAL A 193 10.16 -5.94 7.99
C VAL A 193 9.73 -7.33 7.55
N GLY A 194 9.62 -8.26 8.50
CA GLY A 194 9.23 -9.66 8.26
C GLY A 194 7.82 -9.85 7.68
N TYR A 195 7.12 -10.92 8.07
CA TYR A 195 5.77 -11.18 7.56
C TYR A 195 4.79 -10.04 7.87
N LEU A 196 3.83 -9.82 6.95
CA LEU A 196 2.67 -8.98 7.25
C LEU A 196 1.85 -9.62 8.38
N GLN A 197 1.21 -8.84 9.25
CA GLN A 197 0.47 -9.41 10.38
C GLN A 197 -0.62 -10.33 9.88
N GLU A 198 -0.56 -11.57 10.34
CA GLU A 198 -1.58 -12.58 10.06
C GLU A 198 -2.57 -12.70 11.21
N TYR A 199 -3.81 -12.99 10.85
CA TYR A 199 -4.89 -13.25 11.79
C TYR A 199 -5.53 -14.58 11.44
N GLU A 200 -5.73 -15.40 12.46
CA GLU A 200 -6.47 -16.65 12.38
C GLU A 200 -7.95 -16.38 12.68
N VAL A 201 -8.82 -17.01 11.91
CA VAL A 201 -10.26 -16.99 12.14
C VAL A 201 -10.60 -17.84 13.35
N LYS A 202 -11.25 -17.24 14.34
CA LYS A 202 -11.67 -17.94 15.56
C LYS A 202 -13.00 -17.40 16.07
N THR A 203 -14.06 -18.15 15.79
CA THR A 203 -15.43 -17.82 16.20
C THR A 203 -16.16 -19.02 16.81
N LYS A 204 -17.23 -18.74 17.56
CA LYS A 204 -18.15 -19.76 18.10
C LYS A 204 -18.97 -20.43 16.99
N ASP A 205 -19.24 -19.71 15.91
CA ASP A 205 -20.15 -20.13 14.84
C ASP A 205 -19.45 -20.95 13.72
N GLU A 206 -18.25 -21.46 13.97
CA GLU A 206 -17.37 -22.23 13.05
C GLU A 206 -16.90 -21.52 11.77
N TYR A 207 -17.54 -20.42 11.37
CA TYR A 207 -17.16 -19.65 10.18
C TYR A 207 -17.41 -18.15 10.34
N VAL A 208 -16.69 -17.37 9.54
CA VAL A 208 -16.77 -15.91 9.49
C VAL A 208 -17.00 -15.46 8.06
N ASN A 209 -17.85 -14.46 7.90
CA ASN A 209 -18.07 -13.83 6.60
C ASN A 209 -17.06 -12.70 6.41
N MET A 210 -16.23 -12.81 5.37
CA MET A 210 -15.53 -11.68 4.78
C MET A 210 -16.52 -10.91 3.90
N ARG A 211 -16.56 -9.60 4.05
CA ARG A 211 -17.59 -8.74 3.47
C ARG A 211 -17.02 -7.63 2.62
N GLU A 212 -17.81 -7.14 1.69
CA GLU A 212 -17.39 -6.06 0.79
C GLU A 212 -17.27 -4.70 1.50
N LYS A 213 -18.10 -4.47 2.53
CA LYS A 213 -18.12 -3.23 3.32
C LYS A 213 -18.05 -3.56 4.82
N PRO A 214 -17.62 -2.62 5.68
CA PRO A 214 -17.51 -2.84 7.13
C PRO A 214 -18.90 -2.81 7.83
N THR A 215 -19.82 -3.65 7.37
CA THR A 215 -21.17 -3.79 7.92
C THR A 215 -21.70 -5.21 7.69
N THR A 216 -22.51 -5.71 8.62
CA THR A 216 -23.15 -7.03 8.58
C THR A 216 -24.15 -7.20 7.44
N ASP A 217 -24.64 -6.10 6.87
CA ASP A 217 -25.68 -6.13 5.82
C ASP A 217 -25.07 -6.15 4.41
N SER A 218 -23.76 -5.95 4.30
CA SER A 218 -23.07 -5.96 3.01
C SER A 218 -22.86 -7.37 2.48
N LYS A 219 -22.69 -7.45 1.16
CA LYS A 219 -22.45 -8.68 0.42
C LYS A 219 -21.26 -9.45 1.01
N ILE A 220 -21.45 -10.77 1.14
CA ILE A 220 -20.41 -11.71 1.54
C ILE A 220 -19.51 -11.98 0.33
N VAL A 221 -18.22 -11.72 0.49
CA VAL A 221 -17.18 -11.94 -0.53
C VAL A 221 -16.60 -13.34 -0.42
N LEU A 222 -16.38 -13.81 0.80
CA LEU A 222 -15.84 -15.14 1.10
C LEU A 222 -16.33 -15.62 2.48
N LYS A 223 -16.58 -16.92 2.62
CA LYS A 223 -16.77 -17.56 3.93
C LYS A 223 -15.46 -18.21 4.35
N LEU A 224 -14.93 -17.78 5.49
CA LEU A 224 -13.70 -18.29 6.09
C LEU A 224 -14.06 -19.25 7.22
N LYS A 225 -13.48 -20.46 7.25
CA LYS A 225 -13.65 -21.37 8.38
C LYS A 225 -12.71 -21.00 9.54
N ASN A 226 -12.99 -21.51 10.73
CA ASN A 226 -12.03 -21.47 11.82
C ASN A 226 -10.66 -22.04 11.39
N ASP A 227 -9.61 -21.49 11.99
CA ASP A 227 -8.20 -21.81 11.73
C ASP A 227 -7.70 -21.39 10.34
N GLU A 228 -8.55 -20.83 9.47
CA GLU A 228 -8.07 -20.15 8.27
C GLU A 228 -7.35 -18.84 8.62
N THR A 229 -6.25 -18.59 7.92
CA THR A 229 -5.44 -17.38 8.11
C THR A 229 -5.70 -16.34 7.03
N VAL A 230 -5.80 -15.07 7.45
CA VAL A 230 -5.88 -13.89 6.58
C VAL A 230 -4.76 -12.91 6.89
N LYS A 231 -4.32 -12.16 5.87
CA LYS A 231 -3.29 -11.11 6.01
C LYS A 231 -3.95 -9.75 6.23
N TYR A 232 -3.49 -9.01 7.22
CA TYR A 232 -4.02 -7.70 7.57
C TYR A 232 -3.54 -6.61 6.61
N ILE A 233 -4.47 -5.79 6.09
CA ILE A 233 -4.12 -4.60 5.30
C ILE A 233 -4.29 -3.34 6.14
N MET A 234 -5.45 -3.13 6.73
CA MET A 234 -5.72 -1.94 7.56
C MET A 234 -6.93 -2.14 8.46
N SER A 235 -7.18 -1.17 9.34
CA SER A 235 -8.39 -1.16 10.17
C SER A 235 -9.33 0.00 9.87
N ASP A 236 -10.63 -0.27 9.96
CA ASP A 236 -11.69 0.72 9.90
C ASP A 236 -12.71 0.47 11.03
N GLY A 237 -12.69 1.32 12.05
CA GLY A 237 -13.49 1.13 13.26
C GLY A 237 -13.25 -0.24 13.90
N ASN A 238 -14.28 -1.09 13.95
CA ASN A 238 -14.23 -2.45 14.50
C ASN A 238 -14.01 -3.54 13.43
N TRP A 239 -13.59 -3.14 12.23
CA TRP A 239 -13.34 -4.05 11.12
C TRP A 239 -11.87 -4.01 10.70
N TYR A 240 -11.38 -5.15 10.23
CA TYR A 240 -10.13 -5.25 9.51
C TYR A 240 -10.42 -5.49 8.04
N TYR A 241 -9.80 -4.69 7.17
CA TYR A 241 -9.70 -5.01 5.76
C TYR A 241 -8.52 -5.97 5.58
N VAL A 242 -8.80 -7.15 5.06
CA VAL A 242 -7.87 -8.28 5.01
C VAL A 242 -7.77 -8.87 3.61
N TYR A 243 -6.70 -9.63 3.39
CA TYR A 243 -6.40 -10.33 2.14
C TYR A 243 -6.32 -11.84 2.36
N LYS A 244 -6.86 -12.62 1.42
CA LYS A 244 -6.79 -14.08 1.40
C LYS A 244 -6.52 -14.60 -0.01
N VAL A 245 -5.57 -15.52 -0.12
CA VAL A 245 -5.38 -16.34 -1.32
C VAL A 245 -6.01 -17.71 -1.10
N VAL A 246 -6.75 -18.16 -2.11
CA VAL A 246 -7.30 -19.52 -2.20
C VAL A 246 -6.67 -20.21 -3.39
N TYR A 247 -5.79 -21.16 -3.10
CA TYR A 247 -5.16 -22.01 -4.11
C TYR A 247 -6.16 -23.08 -4.59
N PRO A 248 -6.15 -23.43 -5.88
CA PRO A 248 -6.94 -24.53 -6.38
C PRO A 248 -6.54 -25.85 -5.71
N SER A 249 -7.48 -26.79 -5.62
CA SER A 249 -7.16 -28.15 -5.17
C SER A 249 -6.14 -28.77 -6.12
N LYS A 250 -5.19 -29.56 -5.59
CA LYS A 250 -4.17 -30.26 -6.39
C LYS A 250 -4.74 -31.10 -7.54
N ASN A 251 -6.01 -31.50 -7.42
CA ASN A 251 -6.72 -32.31 -8.41
C ASN A 251 -7.36 -31.51 -9.55
N ASN A 252 -7.29 -30.17 -9.52
CA ASN A 252 -7.85 -29.29 -10.54
C ASN A 252 -6.82 -28.22 -10.92
N LYS A 253 -5.84 -28.63 -11.72
CA LYS A 253 -4.71 -27.79 -12.17
C LYS A 253 -5.15 -26.65 -13.11
N ASP A 254 -6.33 -26.73 -13.70
CA ASP A 254 -6.86 -25.72 -14.63
C ASP A 254 -7.57 -24.56 -13.93
N SER A 255 -7.70 -24.63 -12.60
CA SER A 255 -8.36 -23.59 -11.80
C SER A 255 -7.38 -22.48 -11.41
N LYS A 256 -7.70 -21.24 -11.80
CA LYS A 256 -6.94 -20.05 -11.41
C LYS A 256 -6.89 -19.86 -9.89
N ILE A 257 -5.77 -19.36 -9.39
CA ILE A 257 -5.64 -18.90 -8.01
C ILE A 257 -6.59 -17.72 -7.81
N ARG A 258 -7.34 -17.73 -6.71
CA ARG A 258 -8.31 -16.68 -6.41
C ARG A 258 -7.83 -15.84 -5.24
N GLU A 259 -7.83 -14.53 -5.46
CA GLU A 259 -7.55 -13.53 -4.45
C GLU A 259 -8.84 -12.91 -3.94
N PHE A 260 -8.94 -12.79 -2.62
CA PHE A 260 -10.07 -12.15 -1.96
C PHE A 260 -9.57 -11.03 -1.07
N ARG A 261 -10.32 -9.93 -1.06
CA ARG A 261 -10.14 -8.80 -0.16
C ARG A 261 -11.49 -8.42 0.41
N GLY A 262 -11.52 -8.06 1.69
CA GLY A 262 -12.76 -7.65 2.31
C GLY A 262 -12.62 -7.40 3.81
N PHE A 263 -13.72 -7.01 4.41
CA PHE A 263 -13.84 -6.66 5.82
C PHE A 263 -14.24 -7.86 6.66
N VAL A 264 -13.55 -8.06 7.78
CA VAL A 264 -13.88 -9.02 8.82
C VAL A 264 -13.91 -8.30 10.16
N HIS A 265 -14.90 -8.60 11.01
CA HIS A 265 -15.02 -7.94 12.31
C HIS A 265 -13.88 -8.39 13.23
N LYS A 266 -13.26 -7.44 13.94
CA LYS A 266 -12.07 -7.69 14.78
C LYS A 266 -12.28 -8.78 15.82
N SER A 267 -13.47 -8.88 16.41
CA SER A 267 -13.78 -9.88 17.44
C SER A 267 -13.80 -11.33 16.94
N GLN A 268 -13.77 -11.53 15.62
CA GLN A 268 -13.80 -12.85 14.99
C GLN A 268 -12.41 -13.32 14.54
N LEU A 269 -11.39 -12.52 14.84
CA LEU A 269 -10.01 -12.73 14.44
C LEU A 269 -9.09 -12.77 15.66
N ARG A 270 -8.16 -13.71 15.66
CA ARG A 270 -7.09 -13.82 16.66
C ARG A 270 -5.77 -13.47 16.00
N LYS A 271 -5.04 -12.52 16.58
CA LYS A 271 -3.70 -12.15 16.10
C LYS A 271 -2.75 -13.34 16.24
N ILE A 272 -2.03 -13.68 15.16
CA ILE A 272 -0.96 -14.69 15.19
C ILE A 272 0.34 -13.99 15.61
N ASN A 273 1.01 -14.47 16.65
CA ASN A 273 2.33 -13.97 17.04
C ASN A 273 3.36 -15.01 16.64
N TYR A 274 4.40 -14.59 15.92
CA TYR A 274 5.56 -15.40 15.56
C TYR A 274 6.69 -15.18 16.56
#